data_AF-A0A7R9PS48-F1
#
_entry.id   AF-A0A7R9PS48-F1
#
_cell.length_a   1.000
_cell.length_b   1.000
_cell.length_c   1.000
_cell.angle_alpha   90.00
_cell.angle_beta   90.00
_cell.angle_gamma   90.00
#
_symmetry.space_group_name_H-M   'P 1'
#
loop_
_entity.id
_entity.type
_entity.pdbx_description
1 polymer ?
#
loop_
_entity_poly.entity_id
_entity_poly.type
_entity_poly.pdbx_seq_one_letter_code
_entity_poly.pdbx_strand_id
1 'polypeptide(L)'
;DFFVQYNIRQTALKLTANSMYGCLGFPSSRFYAKSLAAMVTAKGREILINTKDLVEKLNYEVIYGDTDSIMINTNCLDYDQVFKIGNK
;
A
#
# COMPACT_ATOMS: atom_id res chain seq x y z
N ASP A 1 -12.82 -3.50 -29.05
CA ASP A 1 -13.31 -4.25 -27.89
C ASP A 1 -13.34 -3.33 -26.68
N PHE A 2 -14.52 -3.10 -26.10
CA PHE A 2 -14.71 -2.15 -24.99
C PHE A 2 -13.92 -2.53 -23.74
N PHE A 3 -13.67 -3.83 -23.52
CA PHE A 3 -12.90 -4.29 -22.37
C PHE A 3 -11.47 -3.74 -22.37
N VAL A 4 -10.79 -3.81 -23.52
CA VAL A 4 -9.42 -3.28 -23.67
C VAL A 4 -9.39 -1.77 -23.46
N GLN A 5 -10.38 -1.05 -24.01
CA GLN A 5 -10.47 0.40 -23.83
C GLN A 5 -10.65 0.79 -22.37
N TYR A 6 -11.54 0.11 -21.63
CA TYR A 6 -11.72 0.36 -20.20
C TYR A 6 -10.48 0.01 -19.38
N ASN A 7 -9.78 -1.08 -19.72
CA ASN A 7 -8.56 -1.46 -19.04
C ASN A 7 -7.45 -0.41 -19.22
N ILE A 8 -7.30 0.14 -20.44
CA ILE A 8 -6.36 1.23 -20.71
C ILE A 8 -6.74 2.47 -19.90
N ARG A 9 -8.02 2.85 -19.92
CA ARG A 9 -8.51 4.04 -19.20
C ARG A 9 -8.28 3.94 -17.70
N GLN A 10 -8.62 2.82 -17.06
CA GLN A 10 -8.41 2.65 -15.61
C GLN A 10 -6.91 2.68 -15.27
N THR A 11 -6.05 2.07 -16.11
CA THR A 11 -4.60 2.06 -15.89
C THR A 11 -4.02 3.46 -15.99
N ALA A 12 -4.46 4.25 -16.97
CA ALA A 12 -4.03 5.64 -17.13
C ALA A 12 -4.44 6.51 -15.91
N LEU A 13 -5.65 6.30 -15.39
CA LEU A 13 -6.10 6.99 -14.17
C LEU A 13 -5.26 6.60 -12.95
N LYS A 14 -5.00 5.30 -12.75
CA LYS A 14 -4.16 4.79 -11.66
C LYS A 14 -2.74 5.36 -11.75
N LEU A 15 -2.13 5.34 -12.93
CA LEU A 15 -0.78 5.85 -13.15
C LEU A 15 -0.70 7.35 -12.87
N THR A 16 -1.69 8.12 -13.33
CA THR A 16 -1.77 9.57 -13.08
C THR A 16 -1.85 9.85 -11.58
N ALA A 17 -2.70 9.11 -10.86
CA ALA A 17 -2.86 9.27 -9.42
C ALA A 17 -1.57 8.96 -8.65
N ASN A 18 -0.91 7.84 -8.96
CA ASN A 18 0.34 7.44 -8.31
C ASN A 18 1.48 8.44 -8.58
N SER A 19 1.47 9.08 -9.75
CA SER A 19 2.49 10.06 -10.13
C SER A 19 2.36 11.39 -9.38
N MET A 20 1.17 11.72 -8.84
CA MET A 20 0.93 13.00 -8.17
C MET A 20 1.84 13.22 -6.95
N TYR A 21 2.05 12.17 -6.13
CA TYR A 21 2.98 12.25 -4.99
C TYR A 21 4.41 12.54 -5.46
N GLY A 22 4.86 11.90 -6.56
CA GLY A 22 6.18 12.13 -7.14
C GLY A 22 6.39 13.59 -7.57
N CYS A 23 5.36 14.24 -8.12
CA CYS A 23 5.40 15.65 -8.47
C CYS A 23 5.64 16.58 -7.27
N LEU A 24 5.20 16.21 -6.07
CA LEU A 24 5.44 16.99 -4.85
C LEU A 24 6.87 16.81 -4.34
N GLY A 25 7.47 15.63 -4.55
CA GLY A 25 8.83 15.30 -4.11
C GLY A 25 9.94 15.67 -5.09
N PHE A 26 9.62 15.96 -6.35
CA PHE A 26 10.61 16.25 -7.40
C PHE A 26 11.07 17.71 -7.38
N PRO A 27 12.36 18.02 -7.15
CA PRO A 27 12.85 19.39 -7.00
C PRO A 27 12.61 20.31 -8.21
N SER A 28 12.64 19.78 -9.43
CA SER A 28 12.39 20.57 -10.65
C SER A 28 10.92 20.63 -11.05
N SER A 29 10.02 20.08 -10.22
CA SER A 29 8.57 20.19 -10.44
C SER A 29 8.12 21.64 -10.23
N ARG A 30 7.25 22.13 -11.11
CA ARG A 30 6.58 23.42 -10.93
C ARG A 30 5.80 23.49 -9.60
N PHE A 31 5.37 22.35 -9.09
CA PHE A 31 4.58 22.21 -7.86
C PHE A 31 5.38 21.50 -6.74
N TYR A 32 6.70 21.68 -6.72
CA TYR A 32 7.56 21.08 -5.70
C TYR A 32 7.14 21.53 -4.29
N ALA A 33 6.89 20.55 -3.41
CA ALA A 33 6.44 20.78 -2.04
C ALA A 33 7.00 19.69 -1.12
N LYS A 34 8.29 19.79 -0.78
CA LYS A 34 9.02 18.81 0.05
C LYS A 34 8.30 18.44 1.34
N SER A 35 7.78 19.44 2.06
CA SER A 35 7.10 19.23 3.35
C SER A 35 5.84 18.39 3.21
N LEU A 36 5.08 18.56 2.12
CA LEU A 36 3.89 17.74 1.85
C LEU A 36 4.29 16.31 1.50
N ALA A 37 5.29 16.13 0.63
CA ALA A 37 5.81 14.80 0.31
C ALA A 37 6.33 14.08 1.57
N ALA A 38 7.07 14.77 2.43
CA ALA A 38 7.57 14.23 3.69
C ALA A 38 6.42 13.81 4.63
N MET A 39 5.38 14.63 4.77
CA MET A 39 4.19 14.31 5.56
C MET A 39 3.50 13.04 5.07
N VAL A 40 3.31 12.91 3.74
CA VAL A 40 2.70 11.71 3.13
C VAL A 40 3.50 10.45 3.48
N THR A 41 4.83 10.48 3.31
CA THR A 41 5.66 9.30 3.65
C THR A 41 5.70 9.01 5.15
N ALA A 42 5.64 10.04 6.00
CA ALA A 42 5.60 9.86 7.45
C ALA A 42 4.31 9.15 7.87
N LYS A 43 3.16 9.57 7.33
CA LYS A 43 1.87 8.90 7.56
C LYS A 43 1.84 7.48 6.98
N GLY A 44 2.45 7.24 5.82
CA GLY A 44 2.60 5.89 5.27
C GLY A 44 3.32 4.94 6.23
N ARG A 45 4.48 5.35 6.77
CA ARG A 45 5.24 4.56 7.76
C ARG A 45 4.46 4.36 9.06
N GLU A 46 3.79 5.39 9.55
CA GLU A 46 2.95 5.30 10.76
C GLU A 46 1.83 4.27 10.59
N ILE A 47 1.12 4.30 9.46
CA ILE A 47 0.06 3.33 9.15
C ILE A 47 0.63 1.92 9.04
N LEU A 48 1.77 1.74 8.38
CA LEU A 48 2.40 0.43 8.23
C LEU A 48 2.78 -0.18 9.59
N ILE A 49 3.41 0.61 10.47
CA ILE A 49 3.78 0.18 11.82
C ILE A 49 2.53 -0.14 12.64
N ASN A 50 1.52 0.73 12.61
CA ASN A 50 0.26 0.50 13.32
C ASN A 50 -0.43 -0.80 12.85
N THR A 51 -0.36 -1.09 11.55
CA THR A 51 -0.94 -2.32 10.96
C THR A 51 -0.15 -3.55 11.40
N LYS A 52 1.19 -3.49 11.40
CA LYS A 52 2.05 -4.55 11.95
C LYS A 52 1.67 -4.84 13.41
N ASP A 53 1.62 -3.81 14.24
CA ASP A 53 1.32 -3.94 15.66
C ASP A 53 -0.09 -4.50 15.91
N LEU A 54 -1.06 -4.16 15.04
CA LEU A 54 -2.41 -4.71 15.09
C LEU A 54 -2.42 -6.22 14.81
N VAL A 55 -1.68 -6.66 13.79
CA VAL A 55 -1.58 -8.08 13.43
C VAL A 55 -0.85 -8.88 14.52
N GLU A 56 0.22 -8.32 15.09
CA GLU A 56 0.93 -8.96 16.21
C GLU A 56 0.04 -9.10 17.46
N LYS A 57 -0.84 -8.12 17.74
CA LYS A 57 -1.84 -8.21 18.82
C LYS A 57 -2.90 -9.30 18.58
N LEU A 58 -3.11 -9.70 17.34
CA LEU A 58 -3.99 -10.82 16.98
C LEU A 58 -3.29 -12.19 17.09
N ASN A 59 -2.06 -12.23 17.63
CA ASN A 59 -1.20 -13.42 17.74
C ASN A 59 -0.78 -14.02 16.39
N TYR A 60 -0.66 -13.18 15.36
CA TYR A 60 -0.08 -13.58 14.08
C TYR A 60 1.35 -13.03 13.93
N GLU A 61 2.21 -13.80 13.29
CA GLU A 61 3.60 -13.43 13.08
C GLU A 61 3.76 -12.65 11.77
N VAL A 62 4.24 -11.40 11.85
CA VAL A 62 4.59 -10.60 10.67
C VAL A 62 6.05 -10.87 10.30
N ILE A 63 6.27 -11.52 9.15
CA ILE A 63 7.61 -11.94 8.70
C ILE A 63 8.31 -10.93 7.80
N TYR A 64 7.54 -10.02 7.17
CA TYR A 64 8.07 -8.96 6.31
C TYR A 64 7.07 -7.82 6.15
N GLY A 65 7.57 -6.65 5.77
CA GLY A 65 6.74 -5.53 5.33
C GLY A 65 7.53 -4.56 4.47
N ASP A 66 6.87 -4.00 3.45
CA ASP A 66 7.45 -3.01 2.52
C ASP A 66 6.39 -1.99 2.15
N THR A 67 6.68 -0.71 2.42
CA THR A 67 5.96 0.51 2.04
C THR A 67 4.45 0.52 2.36
N ASP A 68 3.66 -0.31 1.69
CA ASP A 68 2.21 -0.46 1.80
C ASP A 68 1.76 -1.93 1.96
N SER A 69 2.68 -2.85 2.22
CA SER A 69 2.42 -4.28 2.32
C SER A 69 3.02 -4.91 3.58
N ILE A 70 2.37 -5.99 4.06
CA ILE A 70 2.86 -6.85 5.15
C ILE A 70 2.64 -8.31 4.78
N MET A 71 3.53 -9.18 5.24
CA MET A 71 3.50 -10.61 5.00
C MET A 71 3.37 -11.32 6.34
N ILE A 72 2.39 -12.20 6.45
CA ILE A 72 1.99 -12.82 7.71
C ILE A 72 2.19 -14.33 7.59
N ASN A 73 2.90 -14.90 8.55
CA ASN A 73 2.94 -16.34 8.72
C ASN A 73 1.74 -16.80 9.54
N THR A 74 0.81 -17.50 8.88
CA THR A 74 -0.43 -18.00 9.51
C THR A 74 -0.25 -19.36 10.19
N ASN A 75 0.87 -20.06 9.94
CA ASN A 75 1.10 -21.45 10.38
C ASN A 75 -0.06 -22.43 10.04
N CYS A 76 -0.87 -22.11 9.03
CA CYS A 76 -2.00 -22.92 8.57
C CYS A 76 -1.69 -23.52 7.20
N LEU A 77 -2.01 -24.80 7.01
CA LEU A 77 -1.90 -25.47 5.71
C LEU A 77 -3.22 -25.45 4.92
N ASP A 78 -4.34 -25.19 5.60
CA ASP A 78 -5.66 -25.11 4.97
C ASP A 78 -5.89 -23.75 4.33
N TYR A 79 -6.14 -23.75 3.02
CA TYR A 79 -6.31 -22.54 2.22
C TYR A 79 -7.56 -21.74 2.65
N ASP A 80 -8.67 -22.41 2.93
CA ASP A 80 -9.92 -21.75 3.31
C ASP A 80 -9.80 -21.07 4.67
N GLN A 81 -9.08 -21.68 5.60
CA GLN A 81 -8.74 -21.07 6.89
C GLN A 81 -7.86 -19.82 6.71
N VAL A 82 -6.84 -19.86 5.85
CA VAL A 82 -5.99 -18.68 5.56
C VAL A 82 -6.82 -17.52 5.01
N PHE A 83 -7.76 -17.79 4.09
CA PHE A 83 -8.66 -16.76 3.57
C PHE A 83 -9.60 -16.20 4.63
N LYS A 84 -10.10 -17.04 5.54
CA LYS A 84 -10.92 -16.57 6.66
C LYS A 84 -10.14 -15.68 7.62
N ILE A 85 -8.86 -15.97 7.83
CA ILE A 85 -7.96 -15.13 8.64
C ILE A 85 -7.73 -13.78 7.94
N GLY A 86 -7.42 -13.78 6.64
CA GLY A 86 -7.13 -12.56 5.88
C GLY A 86 -8.33 -11.61 5.70
N ASN A 87 -9.56 -12.11 5.75
CA ASN A 87 -10.79 -11.31 5.67
C ASN A 87 -11.36 -10.91 7.04
N LYS A 88 -10.68 -11.24 8.13
CA LYS A 88 -11.12 -10.95 9.49
C LYS A 88 -10.67 -9.57 9.94
#